data_AF-A0AAP2GRC3-F1
#
_entry.id   AF-A0AAP2GRC3-F1
#
_cell.length_a   1.000
_cell.length_b   1.000
_cell.length_c   1.000
_cell.angle_alpha   90.00
_cell.angle_beta   90.00
_cell.angle_gamma   90.00
#
_symmetry.space_group_name_H-M   'P 1'
#
loop_
_entity.id
_entity.type
_entity.pdbx_description
1 polymer ?
#
loop_
_entity_poly.entity_id
_entity_poly.type
_entity_poly.pdbx_seq_one_letter_code
_entity_poly.pdbx_strand_id
1 'polypeptide(L)'
;MVLKNITLSGIRYAIYLIPFFITACIPRHNTETPIAVIWTDSIATGISISKALVGNVLPDSLQQDLTVHVLTPEAGPPMLGEYNISNGEVVFKPLIPFTRGLSYEVRLKNKRLGEVVIPAAASTDGPQVIGVFPSRDTLPQNLLKLYVHFSKPMQAGHALRYITLVKNARDTLADVFLDLQPELWNHDGTLLTLWLDPGRIKRGLQPNEKLGEPLEQGAHYQLVVGGDWKDTRGATLRQSFLKNFVVSLRDTVSPAPSRWTITAPGAGTRNPLLVNFHEPLDHVLVREAIGIYRNDQPIRGKVETIAGESIYRFIPDNPWTTGSYTLSSEARLEDLAGNNLERGFDVDLRQNSAAPQRDYVRKFEIE
;
A
#
# COMPACT_ATOMS: atom_id res chain seq x y z
N MET A 1 -35.83 -52.68 66.72
CA MET A 1 -37.13 -53.14 66.19
C MET A 1 -36.86 -53.88 64.88
N VAL A 2 -37.07 -55.20 64.89
CA VAL A 2 -37.41 -56.12 63.76
C VAL A 2 -36.56 -56.01 62.46
N LEU A 3 -35.59 -56.91 62.21
CA LEU A 3 -35.70 -58.20 61.46
C LEU A 3 -36.06 -58.10 59.96
N LYS A 4 -35.13 -58.66 59.15
CA LYS A 4 -35.31 -59.64 58.04
C LYS A 4 -35.17 -59.25 56.56
N ASN A 5 -34.49 -60.18 55.86
CA ASN A 5 -34.50 -60.60 54.43
C ASN A 5 -33.59 -59.81 53.47
N ILE A 6 -32.48 -60.34 52.94
CA ILE A 6 -32.23 -61.47 51.98
C ILE A 6 -32.96 -61.28 50.64
N THR A 7 -32.22 -61.01 49.54
CA THR A 7 -31.96 -61.96 48.42
C THR A 7 -31.09 -61.38 47.28
N LEU A 8 -30.26 -62.29 46.75
CA LEU A 8 -29.41 -62.39 45.56
C LEU A 8 -29.63 -61.51 44.31
N SER A 9 -28.49 -61.28 43.63
CA SER A 9 -28.19 -61.36 42.18
C SER A 9 -27.46 -60.07 41.76
N GLY A 10 -26.18 -60.04 41.36
CA GLY A 10 -25.37 -60.97 40.59
C GLY A 10 -24.77 -60.14 39.45
N ILE A 11 -23.45 -59.92 39.39
CA ILE A 11 -22.72 -59.47 38.18
C ILE A 11 -21.25 -59.86 38.33
N ARG A 12 -20.72 -60.45 37.26
CA ARG A 12 -19.40 -61.05 37.10
C ARG A 12 -18.33 -59.96 36.92
N TYR A 13 -17.22 -60.05 37.66
CA TYR A 13 -15.95 -59.40 37.30
C TYR A 13 -14.94 -60.49 36.92
N ALA A 14 -14.66 -60.61 35.62
CA ALA A 14 -13.56 -61.41 35.10
C ALA A 14 -12.34 -60.50 34.95
N ILE A 15 -11.28 -60.84 35.69
CA ILE A 15 -9.94 -60.25 35.60
C ILE A 15 -9.29 -60.84 34.35
N TYR A 16 -8.93 -60.00 33.37
CA TYR A 16 -8.02 -60.39 32.29
C TYR A 16 -6.78 -59.50 32.31
N LEU A 17 -5.64 -60.17 32.52
CA LEU A 17 -4.29 -59.64 32.39
C LEU A 17 -4.08 -59.04 31.00
N ILE A 18 -3.61 -57.79 30.97
CA ILE A 18 -3.17 -57.09 29.76
C ILE A 18 -1.74 -57.56 29.45
N PRO A 19 -1.44 -58.12 28.26
CA PRO A 19 -0.08 -58.41 27.86
C PRO A 19 0.62 -57.11 27.42
N PHE A 20 1.84 -56.96 27.93
CA PHE A 20 2.78 -55.89 27.63
C PHE A 20 3.24 -56.03 26.17
N PHE A 21 2.67 -55.23 25.26
CA PHE A 21 3.20 -55.10 23.90
C PHE A 21 4.34 -54.08 23.91
N ILE A 22 5.57 -54.59 23.81
CA ILE A 22 6.75 -53.81 23.49
C ILE A 22 6.58 -53.33 22.04
N THR A 23 6.18 -52.07 21.86
CA THR A 23 6.25 -51.40 20.57
C THR A 23 7.72 -51.17 20.23
N ALA A 24 8.24 -51.96 19.30
CA ALA A 24 9.49 -51.68 18.63
C ALA A 24 9.40 -50.29 17.98
N CYS A 25 10.26 -49.37 18.40
CA CYS A 25 10.50 -48.12 17.70
C CYS A 25 11.08 -48.43 16.31
N ILE A 26 10.22 -48.49 15.31
CA ILE A 26 10.65 -48.33 13.92
C ILE A 26 11.10 -46.86 13.79
N PRO A 27 12.34 -46.56 13.40
CA PRO A 27 12.73 -45.19 13.15
C PRO A 27 11.85 -44.65 12.01
N ARG A 28 11.07 -43.60 12.29
CA ARG A 28 10.46 -42.78 11.25
C ARG A 28 11.61 -42.21 10.43
N HIS A 29 11.86 -42.77 9.25
CA HIS A 29 12.60 -42.05 8.22
C HIS A 29 11.84 -40.75 7.99
N ASN A 30 12.46 -39.61 8.33
CA ASN A 30 12.05 -38.34 7.77
C ASN A 30 12.14 -38.51 6.26
N THR A 31 10.99 -38.65 5.60
CA THR A 31 10.90 -38.46 4.16
C THR A 31 11.12 -36.97 3.93
N GLU A 32 12.36 -36.56 3.73
CA GLU A 32 12.67 -35.24 3.19
C GLU A 32 11.85 -35.08 1.91
N THR A 33 10.99 -34.07 1.87
CA THR A 33 10.20 -33.76 0.68
C THR A 33 11.18 -33.50 -0.48
N PRO A 34 11.07 -34.20 -1.61
CA PRO A 34 12.04 -34.11 -2.70
C PRO A 34 12.20 -32.70 -3.30
N ILE A 35 11.21 -31.85 -3.05
CA ILE A 35 11.22 -30.43 -3.36
C ILE A 35 10.75 -29.70 -2.09
N ALA A 36 11.52 -28.72 -1.62
CA ALA A 36 11.20 -27.94 -0.42
C ALA A 36 11.32 -26.43 -0.68
N VAL A 37 10.54 -25.62 0.05
CA VAL A 37 10.60 -24.16 -0.03
C VAL A 37 11.67 -23.63 0.91
N ILE A 38 12.50 -22.72 0.42
CA ILE A 38 13.49 -21.99 1.21
C ILE A 38 12.83 -20.69 1.67
N TRP A 39 12.86 -20.44 2.98
CA TRP A 39 12.29 -19.25 3.59
C TRP A 39 13.38 -18.35 4.18
N THR A 40 13.20 -17.03 4.04
CA THR A 40 14.02 -16.01 4.70
C THR A 40 13.06 -14.92 5.19
N ASP A 41 13.02 -14.65 6.48
CA ASP A 41 12.12 -13.66 7.10
C ASP A 41 10.66 -13.78 6.64
N SER A 42 10.17 -15.03 6.58
CA SER A 42 8.83 -15.39 6.11
C SER A 42 8.55 -15.10 4.62
N ILE A 43 9.58 -14.84 3.82
CA ILE A 43 9.52 -14.74 2.36
C ILE A 43 10.01 -16.06 1.76
N ALA A 44 9.27 -16.63 0.81
CA ALA A 44 9.68 -17.81 0.07
C ALA A 44 10.70 -17.40 -1.01
N THR A 45 11.99 -17.51 -0.70
CA THR A 45 13.10 -16.96 -1.51
C THR A 45 13.71 -17.96 -2.49
N GLY A 46 13.34 -19.23 -2.39
CA GLY A 46 13.83 -20.26 -3.29
C GLY A 46 13.11 -21.59 -3.10
N ILE A 47 13.45 -22.55 -3.95
CA ILE A 47 13.10 -23.96 -3.77
C ILE A 47 14.36 -24.79 -3.84
N SER A 48 14.51 -25.77 -2.95
CA SER A 48 15.51 -26.82 -3.08
C SER A 48 14.87 -28.04 -3.76
N ILE A 49 15.61 -28.65 -4.67
CA ILE A 49 15.19 -29.82 -5.44
C ILE A 49 16.27 -30.88 -5.27
N SER A 50 15.90 -32.06 -4.77
CA SER A 50 16.83 -33.17 -4.60
C SER A 50 17.48 -33.53 -5.93
N LYS A 51 18.82 -33.64 -5.96
CA LYS A 51 19.56 -34.04 -7.16
C LYS A 51 19.15 -35.44 -7.65
N ALA A 52 18.62 -36.30 -6.78
CA ALA A 52 18.05 -37.59 -7.17
C ALA A 52 16.86 -37.45 -8.15
N LEU A 53 16.09 -36.37 -8.06
CA LEU A 53 15.00 -36.07 -9.01
C LEU A 53 15.50 -35.44 -10.31
N VAL A 54 16.55 -34.62 -10.22
CA VAL A 54 17.10 -33.91 -11.38
C VAL A 54 17.93 -34.86 -12.26
N GLY A 55 18.59 -35.85 -11.66
CA GLY A 55 19.46 -36.78 -12.37
C GLY A 55 20.78 -36.14 -12.82
N ASN A 56 21.32 -36.60 -13.96
CA ASN A 56 22.64 -36.21 -14.47
C ASN A 56 22.61 -34.97 -15.38
N VAL A 57 21.77 -33.98 -15.08
CA VAL A 57 21.76 -32.72 -15.85
C VAL A 57 23.08 -32.00 -15.64
N LEU A 58 23.75 -31.62 -16.73
CA LEU A 58 24.99 -30.87 -16.68
C LEU A 58 24.72 -29.48 -16.08
N PRO A 59 25.61 -28.94 -15.23
CA PRO A 59 25.44 -27.61 -14.64
C PRO A 59 25.10 -26.54 -15.68
N ASP A 60 25.78 -26.58 -16.83
CA ASP A 60 25.64 -25.61 -17.92
C ASP A 60 24.29 -25.69 -18.66
N SER A 61 23.54 -26.79 -18.49
CA SER A 61 22.21 -26.99 -19.11
C SER A 61 21.06 -26.81 -18.13
N LEU A 62 21.33 -26.61 -16.83
CA LEU A 62 20.29 -26.53 -15.79
C LEU A 62 19.25 -25.45 -16.07
N GLN A 63 19.69 -24.26 -16.48
CA GLN A 63 18.78 -23.13 -16.71
C GLN A 63 17.82 -23.36 -17.89
N GLN A 64 18.19 -24.23 -18.83
CA GLN A 64 17.37 -24.58 -19.99
C GLN A 64 16.47 -25.79 -19.71
N ASP A 65 17.00 -26.79 -18.99
CA ASP A 65 16.31 -28.06 -18.79
C ASP A 65 15.41 -28.06 -17.56
N LEU A 66 15.82 -27.41 -16.46
CA LEU A 66 15.06 -27.33 -15.23
C LEU A 66 14.36 -25.98 -15.18
N THR A 67 13.03 -25.97 -15.15
CA THR A 67 12.22 -24.76 -15.15
C THR A 67 11.19 -24.78 -14.04
N VAL A 68 10.86 -23.60 -13.53
CA VAL A 68 9.81 -23.40 -12.53
C VAL A 68 8.73 -22.52 -13.12
N HIS A 69 7.48 -22.94 -13.04
CA HIS A 69 6.35 -22.19 -13.57
C HIS A 69 5.33 -21.91 -12.47
N VAL A 70 4.63 -20.78 -12.56
CA VAL A 70 3.41 -20.57 -11.78
C VAL A 70 2.36 -21.54 -12.32
N LEU A 71 1.71 -22.29 -11.42
CA LEU A 71 0.66 -23.23 -11.80
C LEU A 71 -0.64 -22.45 -12.05
N THR A 72 -0.88 -22.10 -13.31
CA THR A 72 -2.09 -21.42 -13.79
C THR A 72 -2.85 -22.28 -14.80
N PRO A 73 -4.16 -22.04 -15.03
CA PRO A 73 -4.93 -22.78 -16.03
C PRO A 73 -4.34 -22.66 -17.46
N GLU A 74 -3.76 -21.50 -17.77
CA GLU A 74 -2.97 -21.29 -18.98
C GLU A 74 -1.48 -21.52 -18.67
N ALA A 75 -0.75 -22.23 -19.52
CA ALA A 75 0.67 -22.48 -19.31
C ALA A 75 1.48 -21.19 -19.49
N GLY A 76 1.97 -20.62 -18.38
CA GLY A 76 2.81 -19.43 -18.38
C GLY A 76 4.29 -19.70 -18.72
N PRO A 77 5.06 -18.66 -19.09
CA PRO A 77 6.50 -18.79 -19.30
C PRO A 77 7.22 -19.24 -18.01
N PRO A 78 8.42 -19.83 -18.11
CA PRO A 78 9.20 -20.18 -16.93
C PRO A 78 9.60 -18.92 -16.16
N MET A 79 9.62 -19.03 -14.84
CA MET A 79 10.12 -17.99 -13.96
C MET A 79 11.62 -17.78 -14.18
N LEU A 80 12.02 -16.51 -14.26
CA LEU A 80 13.43 -16.14 -14.28
C LEU A 80 14.04 -16.32 -12.89
N GLY A 81 15.27 -16.82 -12.85
CA GLY A 81 16.00 -17.01 -11.61
C GLY A 81 17.36 -17.66 -11.83
N GLU A 82 18.05 -17.86 -10.71
CA GLU A 82 19.38 -18.45 -10.64
C GLU A 82 19.30 -19.87 -10.08
N TYR A 83 20.17 -20.73 -10.59
CA TYR A 83 20.33 -22.10 -10.11
C TYR A 83 21.69 -22.25 -9.45
N ASN A 84 21.71 -22.83 -8.25
CA ASN A 84 22.94 -23.16 -7.54
C ASN A 84 22.91 -24.63 -7.13
N ILE A 85 24.01 -25.34 -7.33
CA ILE A 85 24.16 -26.74 -6.91
C ILE A 85 24.96 -26.76 -5.62
N SER A 86 24.39 -27.29 -4.55
CA SER A 86 25.07 -27.44 -3.26
C SER A 86 24.52 -28.63 -2.49
N ASN A 87 25.37 -29.38 -1.78
CA ASN A 87 24.96 -30.41 -0.82
C ASN A 87 23.97 -31.48 -1.37
N GLY A 88 24.09 -31.87 -2.65
CA GLY A 88 23.19 -32.86 -3.24
C GLY A 88 21.80 -32.32 -3.63
N GLU A 89 21.64 -31.00 -3.64
CA GLU A 89 20.43 -30.31 -4.08
C GLU A 89 20.74 -29.32 -5.20
N VAL A 90 19.72 -29.05 -6.01
CA VAL A 90 19.66 -27.91 -6.92
C VAL A 90 18.72 -26.88 -6.30
N VAL A 91 19.25 -25.70 -5.99
CA VAL A 91 18.48 -24.58 -5.44
C VAL A 91 18.14 -23.62 -6.57
N PHE A 92 16.85 -23.41 -6.80
CA PHE A 92 16.37 -22.33 -7.66
C PHE A 92 15.97 -21.12 -6.83
N LYS A 93 16.54 -19.95 -7.14
CA LYS A 93 16.18 -18.66 -6.56
C LYS A 93 15.57 -17.77 -7.65
N PRO A 94 14.25 -17.52 -7.63
CA PRO A 94 13.64 -16.66 -8.63
C PRO A 94 14.12 -15.21 -8.45
N LEU A 95 14.11 -14.44 -9.55
CA LEU A 95 14.44 -13.01 -9.53
C LEU A 95 13.48 -12.21 -8.63
N ILE A 96 12.21 -12.63 -8.59
CA ILE A 96 11.19 -12.13 -7.68
C ILE A 96 10.77 -13.29 -6.77
N PRO A 97 10.78 -13.14 -5.43
CA PRO A 97 10.37 -14.19 -4.51
C PRO A 97 8.98 -14.75 -4.81
N PHE A 98 8.74 -16.00 -4.39
CA PHE A 98 7.46 -16.64 -4.63
C PHE A 98 6.32 -15.94 -3.87
N THR A 99 5.18 -15.80 -4.54
CA THR A 99 3.97 -15.16 -4.02
C THR A 99 3.17 -16.14 -3.15
N ARG A 100 2.70 -15.67 -2.00
CA ARG A 100 1.87 -16.49 -1.10
C ARG A 100 0.52 -16.82 -1.71
N GLY A 101 0.01 -18.01 -1.39
CA GLY A 101 -1.26 -18.53 -1.88
C GLY A 101 -1.22 -19.02 -3.34
N LEU A 102 -0.05 -19.00 -3.99
CA LEU A 102 0.14 -19.58 -5.32
C LEU A 102 0.79 -20.97 -5.24
N SER A 103 0.51 -21.76 -6.27
CA SER A 103 1.15 -23.06 -6.52
C SER A 103 2.13 -22.92 -7.67
N TYR A 104 3.22 -23.67 -7.62
CA TYR A 104 4.30 -23.65 -8.60
C TYR A 104 4.63 -25.08 -9.01
N GLU A 105 4.96 -25.28 -10.28
CA GLU A 105 5.41 -26.58 -10.78
C GLU A 105 6.88 -26.52 -11.16
N VAL A 106 7.60 -27.58 -10.82
CA VAL A 106 8.99 -27.80 -11.25
C VAL A 106 8.96 -28.79 -12.39
N ARG A 107 9.59 -28.44 -13.50
CA ARG A 107 9.68 -29.26 -14.71
C ARG A 107 11.13 -29.51 -15.09
N LEU A 108 11.41 -30.71 -15.57
CA LEU A 108 12.68 -31.08 -16.18
C LEU A 108 12.42 -31.54 -17.61
N LYS A 109 13.00 -30.86 -18.61
CA LYS A 109 12.79 -31.14 -20.04
C LYS A 109 11.30 -31.24 -20.37
N ASN A 110 10.52 -30.26 -19.89
CA ASN A 110 9.05 -30.20 -19.97
C ASN A 110 8.27 -31.30 -19.22
N LYS A 111 8.93 -32.24 -18.54
CA LYS A 111 8.26 -33.24 -17.68
C LYS A 111 8.13 -32.70 -16.26
N ARG A 112 6.92 -32.70 -15.71
CA ARG A 112 6.66 -32.30 -14.32
C ARG A 112 7.39 -33.24 -13.34
N LEU A 113 8.25 -32.66 -12.49
CA LEU A 113 8.93 -33.33 -11.39
C LEU A 113 8.13 -33.26 -10.09
N GLY A 114 7.44 -32.14 -9.86
CA GLY A 114 6.62 -31.95 -8.67
C GLY A 114 5.94 -30.59 -8.64
N GLU A 115 5.19 -30.35 -7.57
CA GLU A 115 4.51 -29.09 -7.29
C GLU A 115 4.87 -28.61 -5.89
N VAL A 116 4.93 -27.30 -5.75
CA VAL A 116 5.22 -26.58 -4.52
C VAL A 116 4.11 -25.57 -4.30
N VAL A 117 3.42 -25.68 -3.17
CA VAL A 117 2.40 -24.72 -2.77
C VAL A 117 3.02 -23.75 -1.77
N ILE A 118 2.91 -22.45 -2.02
CA ILE A 118 3.29 -21.42 -1.05
C ILE A 118 2.06 -21.10 -0.22
N PRO A 119 2.06 -21.37 1.10
CA PRO A 119 0.91 -21.10 1.95
C PRO A 119 0.47 -19.64 1.88
N ALA A 120 -0.83 -19.40 1.97
CA ALA A 120 -1.36 -18.05 2.11
C ALA A 120 -0.82 -17.38 3.39
N ALA A 121 -0.67 -16.05 3.36
CA ALA A 121 -0.33 -15.29 4.56
C ALA A 121 -1.45 -15.39 5.59
N ALA A 122 -1.11 -15.42 6.88
CA ALA A 122 -2.09 -15.12 7.91
C ALA A 122 -2.63 -13.70 7.69
N SER A 123 -3.95 -13.51 7.85
CA SER A 123 -4.59 -12.19 7.70
C SER A 123 -4.00 -11.16 8.67
N THR A 124 -3.54 -11.57 9.85
CA THR A 124 -2.83 -10.72 10.81
C THR A 124 -1.53 -10.14 10.28
N ASP A 125 -0.93 -10.74 9.25
CA ASP A 125 0.28 -10.24 8.60
C ASP A 125 -0.03 -9.43 7.33
N GLY A 126 -1.31 -9.22 7.01
CA GLY A 126 -1.73 -8.47 5.83
C GLY A 126 -1.36 -6.98 5.89
N PRO A 127 -1.26 -6.31 4.73
CA PRO A 127 -1.20 -4.84 4.66
C PRO A 127 -2.39 -4.18 5.35
N GLN A 128 -2.21 -2.92 5.73
CA GLN A 128 -3.25 -2.05 6.26
C GLN A 128 -3.28 -0.75 5.45
N VAL A 129 -4.46 -0.17 5.28
CA VAL A 129 -4.57 1.23 4.87
C VAL A 129 -4.20 2.10 6.07
N ILE A 130 -3.07 2.80 5.98
CA ILE A 130 -2.57 3.75 6.98
C ILE A 130 -3.43 5.02 6.98
N GLY A 131 -3.87 5.45 5.80
CA GLY A 131 -4.71 6.63 5.68
C GLY A 131 -5.17 6.87 4.25
N VAL A 132 -6.23 7.67 4.13
CA VAL A 132 -6.70 8.22 2.87
C VAL A 132 -6.65 9.73 2.98
N PHE A 133 -6.06 10.39 1.98
CA PHE A 133 -5.90 11.84 1.95
C PHE A 133 -6.68 12.44 0.78
N PRO A 134 -7.28 13.64 0.94
CA PRO A 134 -7.25 14.49 2.13
C PRO A 134 -7.93 13.84 3.35
N SER A 135 -7.40 14.08 4.54
CA SER A 135 -7.83 13.35 5.76
C SER A 135 -9.20 13.84 6.26
N ARG A 136 -9.55 15.09 5.95
CA ARG A 136 -10.82 15.75 6.29
C ARG A 136 -12.05 15.11 5.63
N ASP A 137 -13.20 15.26 6.29
CA ASP A 137 -14.48 14.64 5.88
C ASP A 137 -15.42 15.63 5.16
N THR A 138 -14.89 16.78 4.75
CA THR A 138 -15.61 17.75 3.91
C THR A 138 -14.69 18.16 2.77
N LEU A 139 -15.02 17.79 1.54
CA LEU A 139 -14.15 17.94 0.36
C LEU A 139 -14.85 18.79 -0.71
N PRO A 140 -14.12 19.60 -1.49
CA PRO A 140 -14.75 20.44 -2.51
C PRO A 140 -15.37 19.61 -3.64
N GLN A 141 -16.39 20.16 -4.30
CA GLN A 141 -17.04 19.52 -5.46
C GLN A 141 -16.05 19.13 -6.56
N ASN A 142 -15.02 19.94 -6.76
CA ASN A 142 -13.95 19.74 -7.72
C ASN A 142 -12.68 19.19 -7.11
N LEU A 143 -12.79 18.36 -6.07
CA LEU A 143 -11.66 17.59 -5.56
C LEU A 143 -10.92 16.91 -6.71
N LEU A 144 -9.62 17.17 -6.84
CA LEU A 144 -8.84 16.66 -7.95
C LEU A 144 -8.28 15.26 -7.67
N LYS A 145 -7.77 15.03 -6.46
CA LYS A 145 -7.02 13.82 -6.11
C LYS A 145 -7.43 13.26 -4.76
N LEU A 146 -7.31 11.94 -4.66
CA LEU A 146 -7.27 11.20 -3.42
C LEU A 146 -5.96 10.39 -3.38
N TYR A 147 -5.45 10.16 -2.18
CA TYR A 147 -4.31 9.28 -1.95
C TYR A 147 -4.70 8.15 -1.03
N VAL A 148 -4.27 6.93 -1.33
CA VAL A 148 -4.43 5.77 -0.43
C VAL A 148 -3.03 5.32 -0.01
N HIS A 149 -2.73 5.45 1.28
CA HIS A 149 -1.46 5.04 1.86
C HIS A 149 -1.60 3.69 2.54
N PHE A 150 -0.76 2.74 2.16
CA PHE A 150 -0.69 1.38 2.66
C PHE A 150 0.58 1.16 3.50
N SER A 151 0.50 0.23 4.45
CA SER A 151 1.65 -0.14 5.30
C SER A 151 2.69 -1.03 4.63
N LYS A 152 2.37 -1.55 3.43
CA LYS A 152 3.24 -2.42 2.64
C LYS A 152 3.02 -2.16 1.15
N PRO A 153 4.01 -2.49 0.29
CA PRO A 153 3.85 -2.35 -1.16
C PRO A 153 2.68 -3.20 -1.69
N MET A 154 1.76 -2.59 -2.43
CA MET A 154 0.57 -3.24 -2.95
C MET A 154 0.75 -3.77 -4.38
N GLN A 155 -0.06 -4.75 -4.79
CA GLN A 155 -0.14 -5.14 -6.19
C GLN A 155 -0.78 -4.03 -7.03
N ALA A 156 -0.07 -3.63 -8.09
CA ALA A 156 -0.50 -2.64 -9.06
C ALA A 156 -1.13 -3.28 -10.32
N GLY A 157 -1.77 -2.45 -11.14
CA GLY A 157 -2.28 -2.76 -12.48
C GLY A 157 -3.81 -2.90 -12.56
N HIS A 158 -4.49 -3.09 -11.43
CA HIS A 158 -5.95 -3.15 -11.35
C HIS A 158 -6.54 -2.48 -10.09
N ALA A 159 -5.96 -1.39 -9.62
CA ALA A 159 -6.35 -0.66 -8.41
C ALA A 159 -7.84 -0.29 -8.37
N LEU A 160 -8.41 0.16 -9.49
CA LEU A 160 -9.82 0.56 -9.57
C LEU A 160 -10.79 -0.62 -9.38
N ARG A 161 -10.34 -1.88 -9.44
CA ARG A 161 -11.19 -3.03 -9.06
C ARG A 161 -11.46 -3.11 -7.56
N TYR A 162 -10.54 -2.55 -6.76
CA TYR A 162 -10.59 -2.60 -5.29
C TYR A 162 -11.04 -1.27 -4.69
N ILE A 163 -11.31 -0.26 -5.51
CA ILE A 163 -11.70 1.06 -5.06
C ILE A 163 -13.09 1.35 -5.57
N THR A 164 -13.98 1.71 -4.65
CA THR A 164 -15.38 2.01 -4.97
C THR A 164 -15.79 3.30 -4.31
N LEU A 165 -16.52 4.14 -5.02
CA LEU A 165 -17.14 5.32 -4.45
C LEU A 165 -18.66 5.10 -4.38
N VAL A 166 -19.22 5.16 -3.17
CA VAL A 166 -20.66 4.98 -2.92
C VAL A 166 -21.27 6.32 -2.55
N LYS A 167 -22.28 6.76 -3.31
CA LYS A 167 -23.03 7.99 -3.07
C LYS A 167 -24.28 7.69 -2.24
N ASN A 168 -24.49 8.48 -1.18
CA ASN A 168 -25.64 8.43 -0.29
C ASN A 168 -25.98 7.02 0.24
N ALA A 169 -24.97 6.17 0.41
CA ALA A 169 -25.08 4.75 0.80
C ALA A 169 -26.01 3.90 -0.10
N ARG A 170 -26.22 4.31 -1.36
CA ARG A 170 -27.17 3.67 -2.28
C ARG A 170 -26.57 3.36 -3.63
N ASP A 171 -25.81 4.31 -4.18
CA ASP A 171 -25.35 4.24 -5.57
C ASP A 171 -23.85 4.02 -5.62
N THR A 172 -23.42 2.86 -6.08
CA THR A 172 -22.03 2.64 -6.47
C THR A 172 -21.77 3.38 -7.77
N LEU A 173 -20.82 4.30 -7.75
CA LEU A 173 -20.45 5.07 -8.94
C LEU A 173 -19.28 4.40 -9.66
N ALA A 174 -19.49 4.12 -10.95
CA ALA A 174 -18.44 3.80 -11.89
C ALA A 174 -17.85 5.08 -12.51
N ASP A 175 -16.66 4.97 -13.10
CA ASP A 175 -16.05 6.01 -13.96
C ASP A 175 -15.89 7.39 -13.30
N VAL A 176 -15.76 7.43 -11.97
CA VAL A 176 -15.44 8.64 -11.21
C VAL A 176 -13.94 8.94 -11.28
N PHE A 177 -13.14 7.89 -11.17
CA PHE A 177 -11.68 7.97 -11.24
C PHE A 177 -11.20 7.83 -12.68
N LEU A 178 -10.16 8.59 -13.03
CA LEU A 178 -9.46 8.42 -14.29
C LEU A 178 -8.66 7.12 -14.26
N ASP A 179 -8.94 6.19 -15.18
CA ASP A 179 -8.17 4.96 -15.34
C ASP A 179 -6.86 5.25 -16.08
N LEU A 180 -5.78 5.41 -15.31
CA LEU A 180 -4.43 5.64 -15.82
C LEU A 180 -3.63 4.34 -15.81
N GLN A 181 -3.02 4.02 -16.96
CA GLN A 181 -2.10 2.90 -17.11
C GLN A 181 -0.76 3.41 -17.67
N PRO A 182 0.35 3.31 -16.92
CA PRO A 182 0.46 2.71 -15.59
C PRO A 182 -0.23 3.53 -14.49
N GLU A 183 -0.63 2.85 -13.43
CA GLU A 183 -1.16 3.47 -12.20
C GLU A 183 -0.12 4.37 -11.52
N LEU A 184 -0.60 5.37 -10.78
CA LEU A 184 0.25 6.38 -10.14
C LEU A 184 0.65 5.98 -8.71
N TRP A 185 1.58 5.04 -8.61
CA TRP A 185 2.21 4.65 -7.35
C TRP A 185 3.48 5.46 -7.06
N ASN A 186 3.77 5.71 -5.78
CA ASN A 186 5.12 6.09 -5.38
C ASN A 186 6.11 4.96 -5.64
N HIS A 187 7.42 5.27 -5.56
CA HIS A 187 8.49 4.30 -5.79
C HIS A 187 8.37 3.03 -4.93
N ASP A 188 7.95 3.18 -3.68
CA ASP A 188 7.82 2.07 -2.73
C ASP A 188 6.55 1.22 -2.94
N GLY A 189 5.64 1.63 -3.82
CA GLY A 189 4.36 0.95 -4.04
C GLY A 189 3.39 1.02 -2.84
N THR A 190 3.60 1.96 -1.92
CA THR A 190 2.83 2.13 -0.68
C THR A 190 1.84 3.27 -0.74
N LEU A 191 1.96 4.20 -1.70
CA LEU A 191 1.07 5.34 -1.84
C LEU A 191 0.53 5.39 -3.27
N LEU A 192 -0.77 5.18 -3.40
CA LEU A 192 -1.49 5.31 -4.67
C LEU A 192 -2.12 6.69 -4.78
N THR A 193 -1.94 7.34 -5.93
CA THR A 193 -2.66 8.56 -6.31
C THR A 193 -3.84 8.21 -7.21
N LEU A 194 -5.03 8.64 -6.81
CA LEU A 194 -6.27 8.51 -7.57
C LEU A 194 -6.70 9.88 -8.05
N TRP A 195 -6.80 10.05 -9.36
CA TRP A 195 -7.37 11.27 -9.93
C TRP A 195 -8.86 11.06 -10.14
N LEU A 196 -9.67 11.98 -9.64
CA LEU A 196 -11.02 12.13 -10.17
C LEU A 196 -10.87 12.67 -11.60
N ASP A 197 -11.73 12.23 -12.53
CA ASP A 197 -11.56 12.54 -13.95
C ASP A 197 -11.43 14.07 -14.19
N PRO A 198 -10.23 14.57 -14.56
CA PRO A 198 -10.00 15.99 -14.74
C PRO A 198 -10.84 16.59 -15.87
N GLY A 199 -11.17 15.77 -16.88
CA GLY A 199 -12.04 16.16 -17.98
C GLY A 199 -13.49 16.40 -17.55
N ARG A 200 -13.90 15.79 -16.44
CA ARG A 200 -15.19 16.03 -15.79
C ARG A 200 -15.15 17.19 -14.79
N ILE A 201 -13.98 17.55 -14.28
CA ILE A 201 -13.80 18.69 -13.35
C ILE A 201 -13.73 20.03 -14.08
N LYS A 202 -13.04 20.07 -15.22
CA LYS A 202 -12.91 21.28 -16.04
C LYS A 202 -14.17 21.53 -16.86
N ARG A 203 -14.73 22.74 -16.75
CA ARG A 203 -15.96 23.13 -17.44
C ARG A 203 -15.70 23.36 -18.92
N GLY A 204 -16.72 23.11 -19.75
CA GLY A 204 -16.64 23.27 -21.21
C GLY A 204 -15.80 22.20 -21.91
N LEU A 205 -15.42 21.14 -21.20
CA LEU A 205 -14.86 19.93 -21.79
C LEU A 205 -15.96 18.89 -22.00
N GLN A 206 -15.83 18.13 -23.09
CA GLN A 206 -16.81 17.12 -23.48
C GLN A 206 -17.16 16.10 -22.37
N PRO A 207 -16.23 15.62 -21.52
CA PRO A 207 -16.58 14.68 -20.45
C PRO A 207 -17.49 15.33 -19.40
N ASN A 208 -17.21 16.57 -18.98
CA ASN A 208 -18.09 17.32 -18.07
C ASN A 208 -19.49 17.53 -18.67
N GLU A 209 -19.59 17.89 -19.95
CA GLU A 209 -20.88 18.11 -20.62
C GLU A 209 -21.73 16.83 -20.73
N LYS A 210 -21.08 15.67 -20.88
CA LYS A 210 -21.76 14.37 -21.06
C LYS A 210 -22.07 13.65 -19.75
N LEU A 211 -21.14 13.68 -18.80
CA LEU A 211 -21.17 12.86 -17.58
C LEU A 211 -21.37 13.69 -16.31
N GLY A 212 -21.29 15.02 -16.41
CA GLY A 212 -21.32 15.93 -15.27
C GLY A 212 -20.06 15.85 -14.42
N GLU A 213 -20.07 16.62 -13.33
CA GLU A 213 -19.00 16.64 -12.32
C GLU A 213 -18.84 15.26 -11.66
N PRO A 214 -17.62 14.87 -11.23
CA PRO A 214 -17.40 13.62 -10.50
C PRO A 214 -18.17 13.55 -9.17
N LEU A 215 -18.29 14.69 -8.49
CA LEU A 215 -18.92 14.83 -7.19
C LEU A 215 -20.05 15.87 -7.22
N GLU A 216 -21.09 15.62 -6.44
CA GLU A 216 -22.23 16.52 -6.31
C GLU A 216 -22.23 17.24 -4.97
N GLN A 217 -22.36 18.56 -5.00
CA GLN A 217 -22.45 19.39 -3.80
C GLN A 217 -23.55 18.90 -2.85
N GLY A 218 -23.24 18.82 -1.56
CA GLY A 218 -24.15 18.43 -0.50
C GLY A 218 -24.40 16.93 -0.39
N ALA A 219 -23.94 16.13 -1.34
CA ALA A 219 -24.07 14.68 -1.26
C ALA A 219 -23.02 14.07 -0.31
N HIS A 220 -23.38 12.92 0.27
CA HIS A 220 -22.52 12.12 1.11
C HIS A 220 -21.88 11.01 0.29
N TYR A 221 -20.59 10.78 0.50
CA TYR A 221 -19.83 9.76 -0.20
C TYR A 221 -19.06 8.87 0.77
N GLN A 222 -18.88 7.62 0.37
CA GLN A 222 -18.01 6.66 1.03
C GLN A 222 -17.02 6.10 0.01
N LEU A 223 -15.73 6.35 0.22
CA LEU A 223 -14.66 5.65 -0.48
C LEU A 223 -14.42 4.32 0.24
N VAL A 224 -14.54 3.23 -0.51
CA VAL A 224 -14.28 1.86 -0.06
C VAL A 224 -12.99 1.36 -0.69
N VAL A 225 -12.09 0.84 0.14
CA VAL A 225 -10.92 0.05 -0.29
C VAL A 225 -11.18 -1.40 0.09
N GLY A 226 -11.29 -2.28 -0.91
CA GLY A 226 -11.68 -3.68 -0.79
C GLY A 226 -10.63 -4.52 -0.07
N GLY A 227 -11.06 -5.31 0.92
CA GLY A 227 -10.19 -6.13 1.77
C GLY A 227 -9.46 -7.27 1.03
N ASP A 228 -9.89 -7.62 -0.17
CA ASP A 228 -9.30 -8.65 -1.03
C ASP A 228 -8.07 -8.16 -1.81
N TRP A 229 -7.75 -6.86 -1.76
CA TRP A 229 -6.55 -6.31 -2.40
C TRP A 229 -5.29 -6.84 -1.72
N LYS A 230 -4.37 -7.39 -2.53
CA LYS A 230 -3.14 -8.05 -2.09
C LYS A 230 -1.91 -7.14 -2.10
N ASP A 231 -1.01 -7.36 -1.16
CA ASP A 231 0.37 -6.86 -1.22
C ASP A 231 1.20 -7.60 -2.29
N THR A 232 2.37 -7.08 -2.64
CA THR A 232 3.28 -7.72 -3.61
C THR A 232 3.71 -9.14 -3.22
N ARG A 233 3.48 -9.56 -1.96
CA ARG A 233 3.74 -10.91 -1.45
C ARG A 233 2.50 -11.79 -1.44
N GLY A 234 1.34 -11.30 -1.89
CA GLY A 234 0.09 -12.05 -2.01
C GLY A 234 -0.81 -12.04 -0.76
N ALA A 235 -0.45 -11.28 0.28
CA ALA A 235 -1.27 -11.14 1.48
C ALA A 235 -2.37 -10.10 1.25
N THR A 236 -3.63 -10.44 1.52
CA THR A 236 -4.76 -9.50 1.43
C THR A 236 -4.73 -8.47 2.56
N LEU A 237 -5.39 -7.33 2.38
CA LEU A 237 -5.63 -6.37 3.46
C LEU A 237 -6.21 -7.07 4.70
N ARG A 238 -5.82 -6.59 5.89
CA ARG A 238 -6.37 -7.11 7.16
C ARG A 238 -7.89 -6.94 7.25
N GLN A 239 -8.40 -5.85 6.68
CA GLN A 239 -9.81 -5.51 6.59
C GLN A 239 -10.02 -4.49 5.46
N SER A 240 -11.24 -4.39 4.96
CA SER A 240 -11.64 -3.27 4.09
C SER A 240 -11.51 -1.94 4.84
N PHE A 241 -11.23 -0.86 4.11
CA PHE A 241 -11.16 0.49 4.66
C PHE A 241 -12.30 1.36 4.11
N LEU A 242 -12.86 2.22 4.96
CA LEU A 242 -13.95 3.12 4.63
C LEU A 242 -13.54 4.56 4.99
N LYS A 243 -13.65 5.48 4.03
CA LYS A 243 -13.61 6.93 4.29
C LYS A 243 -14.94 7.55 3.91
N ASN A 244 -15.59 8.18 4.88
CA ASN A 244 -16.80 8.97 4.64
C ASN A 244 -16.44 10.43 4.44
N PHE A 245 -17.13 11.13 3.53
CA PHE A 245 -17.01 12.58 3.39
C PHE A 245 -18.28 13.20 2.81
N VAL A 246 -18.44 14.49 3.02
CA VAL A 246 -19.50 15.32 2.43
C VAL A 246 -18.88 16.29 1.44
N VAL A 247 -19.59 16.56 0.36
CA VAL A 247 -19.10 17.46 -0.68
C VAL A 247 -19.54 18.90 -0.39
N SER A 248 -18.59 19.80 -0.24
CA SER A 248 -18.83 21.24 -0.11
C SER A 248 -18.96 21.93 -1.46
N LEU A 249 -19.08 23.25 -1.44
CA LEU A 249 -18.98 24.07 -2.63
C LEU A 249 -17.66 23.82 -3.38
N ARG A 250 -17.70 24.08 -4.69
CA ARG A 250 -16.51 24.15 -5.54
C ARG A 250 -15.53 25.17 -4.99
N ASP A 251 -14.25 24.84 -5.04
CA ASP A 251 -13.17 25.78 -4.75
C ASP A 251 -12.57 26.32 -6.05
N THR A 252 -12.53 27.64 -6.18
CA THR A 252 -12.04 28.32 -7.39
C THR A 252 -10.94 29.33 -7.05
N VAL A 253 -10.48 29.38 -5.80
CA VAL A 253 -9.54 30.39 -5.32
C VAL A 253 -8.20 29.71 -5.11
N SER A 254 -7.15 30.20 -5.78
CA SER A 254 -5.79 29.74 -5.55
C SER A 254 -5.34 30.04 -4.11
N PRO A 255 -4.51 29.16 -3.51
CA PRO A 255 -3.86 29.45 -2.25
C PRO A 255 -3.05 30.75 -2.32
N ALA A 256 -3.04 31.49 -1.21
CA ALA A 256 -2.35 32.77 -1.14
C ALA A 256 -1.20 32.72 -0.11
N PRO A 257 0.04 32.43 -0.52
CA PRO A 257 1.20 32.34 0.38
C PRO A 257 1.43 33.59 1.23
N SER A 258 1.01 34.76 0.77
CA SER A 258 1.08 36.03 1.53
C SER A 258 0.17 36.06 2.76
N ARG A 259 -0.90 35.24 2.79
CA ARG A 259 -1.87 35.18 3.89
C ARG A 259 -1.53 34.13 4.95
N TRP A 260 -0.58 33.24 4.68
CA TRP A 260 -0.19 32.20 5.62
C TRP A 260 0.40 32.79 6.90
N THR A 261 0.10 32.15 8.03
CA THR A 261 0.60 32.55 9.34
C THR A 261 1.73 31.62 9.75
N ILE A 262 2.90 32.17 10.03
CA ILE A 262 4.07 31.42 10.48
C ILE A 262 4.21 31.61 11.99
N THR A 263 4.22 30.51 12.74
CA THR A 263 4.52 30.49 14.17
C THR A 263 5.92 29.93 14.36
N ALA A 264 6.87 30.84 14.58
CA ALA A 264 8.27 30.51 14.81
C ALA A 264 8.48 29.82 16.17
N PRO A 265 9.30 28.78 16.24
CA PRO A 265 9.76 28.18 17.50
C PRO A 265 10.87 29.03 18.14
N GLY A 266 11.15 28.78 19.43
CA GLY A 266 12.26 29.44 20.13
C GLY A 266 13.62 28.83 19.81
N ALA A 267 14.68 29.65 19.84
CA ALA A 267 16.06 29.21 19.67
C ALA A 267 16.49 28.16 20.71
N GLY A 268 17.44 27.32 20.34
CA GLY A 268 17.97 26.25 21.19
C GLY A 268 17.00 25.07 21.38
N THR A 269 15.82 25.09 20.75
CA THR A 269 14.82 24.01 20.83
C THR A 269 14.69 23.24 19.53
N ARG A 270 14.10 22.04 19.59
CA ARG A 270 13.59 21.31 18.41
C ARG A 270 12.08 21.44 18.25
N ASN A 271 11.50 22.49 18.84
CA ASN A 271 10.07 22.74 18.70
C ASN A 271 9.74 22.97 17.23
N PRO A 272 8.55 22.54 16.77
CA PRO A 272 8.22 22.63 15.37
C PRO A 272 7.98 24.07 14.93
N LEU A 273 8.37 24.38 13.69
CA LEU A 273 7.81 25.50 12.94
C LEU A 273 6.41 25.12 12.48
N LEU A 274 5.43 26.00 12.73
CA LEU A 274 4.06 25.81 12.24
C LEU A 274 3.73 26.86 11.19
N VAL A 275 3.17 26.42 10.07
CA VAL A 275 2.64 27.31 9.02
C VAL A 275 1.17 26.96 8.84
N ASN A 276 0.29 27.90 9.16
CA ASN A 276 -1.14 27.77 8.90
C ASN A 276 -1.45 28.35 7.52
N PHE A 277 -1.94 27.48 6.62
CA PHE A 277 -2.29 27.83 5.26
C PHE A 277 -3.66 28.49 5.14
N HIS A 278 -4.50 28.36 6.19
CA HIS A 278 -5.91 28.77 6.24
C HIS A 278 -6.86 27.99 5.31
N GLU A 279 -6.33 26.98 4.63
CA GLU A 279 -7.03 26.07 3.75
C GLU A 279 -6.23 24.75 3.64
N PRO A 280 -6.86 23.61 3.28
CA PRO A 280 -6.14 22.37 3.06
C PRO A 280 -5.34 22.41 1.75
N LEU A 281 -4.07 22.02 1.80
CA LEU A 281 -3.23 21.87 0.61
C LEU A 281 -3.02 20.40 0.26
N ASP A 282 -2.55 20.14 -0.97
CA ASP A 282 -2.30 18.79 -1.45
C ASP A 282 -1.32 18.01 -0.55
N HIS A 283 -1.73 16.80 -0.17
CA HIS A 283 -1.03 16.01 0.82
C HIS A 283 0.41 15.68 0.42
N VAL A 284 0.67 15.38 -0.85
CA VAL A 284 2.01 15.01 -1.33
C VAL A 284 2.83 16.28 -1.58
N LEU A 285 2.26 17.25 -2.30
CA LEU A 285 2.98 18.44 -2.71
C LEU A 285 3.41 19.31 -1.54
N VAL A 286 2.64 19.39 -0.44
CA VAL A 286 3.05 20.13 0.77
C VAL A 286 4.41 19.66 1.32
N ARG A 287 4.75 18.37 1.16
CA ARG A 287 6.04 17.83 1.61
C ARG A 287 7.17 18.05 0.62
N GLU A 288 6.86 18.12 -0.66
CA GLU A 288 7.87 18.18 -1.73
C GLU A 288 8.15 19.60 -2.19
N ALA A 289 7.15 20.47 -2.17
CA ALA A 289 7.16 21.81 -2.76
C ALA A 289 7.39 22.92 -1.72
N ILE A 290 7.65 22.58 -0.45
CA ILE A 290 7.94 23.54 0.61
C ILE A 290 9.29 23.20 1.26
N GLY A 291 10.18 24.20 1.32
CA GLY A 291 11.48 24.08 1.97
C GLY A 291 11.73 25.19 2.98
N ILE A 292 12.50 24.88 4.02
CA ILE A 292 12.98 25.85 5.01
C ILE A 292 14.46 26.09 4.78
N TYR A 293 14.89 27.36 4.73
CA TYR A 293 16.27 27.73 4.44
C TYR A 293 16.80 28.77 5.44
N ARG A 294 18.11 28.75 5.63
CA ARG A 294 18.88 29.79 6.34
C ARG A 294 20.13 30.09 5.53
N ASN A 295 20.37 31.35 5.18
CA ASN A 295 21.49 31.75 4.32
C ASN A 295 21.57 30.89 3.04
N ASP A 296 20.43 30.66 2.40
CA ASP A 296 20.25 29.82 1.20
C ASP A 296 20.63 28.34 1.37
N GLN A 297 20.86 27.87 2.60
CA GLN A 297 21.08 26.46 2.91
C GLN A 297 19.80 25.80 3.45
N PRO A 298 19.38 24.64 2.92
CA PRO A 298 18.17 23.96 3.38
C PRO A 298 18.36 23.42 4.80
N ILE A 299 17.35 23.62 5.64
CA ILE A 299 17.26 23.04 6.97
C ILE A 299 16.65 21.65 6.84
N ARG A 300 17.34 20.64 7.38
CA ARG A 300 16.83 19.27 7.42
C ARG A 300 15.89 19.07 8.60
N GLY A 301 14.85 18.29 8.37
CA GLY A 301 13.85 17.99 9.36
C GLY A 301 12.76 17.09 8.82
N LYS A 302 11.85 16.71 9.72
CA LYS A 302 10.67 15.93 9.41
C LYS A 302 9.49 16.87 9.13
N VAL A 303 8.79 16.63 8.03
CA VAL A 303 7.54 17.32 7.67
C VAL A 303 6.35 16.45 8.03
N GLU A 304 5.36 17.07 8.67
CA GLU A 304 4.04 16.52 8.91
C GLU A 304 2.98 17.55 8.51
N THR A 305 1.80 17.07 8.12
CA THR A 305 0.62 17.91 7.99
C THR A 305 -0.39 17.52 9.04
N ILE A 306 -1.03 18.52 9.66
CA ILE A 306 -2.06 18.31 10.67
C ILE A 306 -3.30 19.15 10.33
N ALA A 307 -4.38 18.96 11.10
CA ALA A 307 -5.64 19.69 10.93
C ALA A 307 -6.22 19.61 9.50
N GLY A 308 -6.26 18.40 8.93
CA GLY A 308 -6.79 18.18 7.59
C GLY A 308 -5.96 18.87 6.51
N GLU A 309 -4.64 18.73 6.58
CA GLU A 309 -3.67 19.31 5.64
C GLU A 309 -3.64 20.85 5.59
N SER A 310 -4.22 21.53 6.58
CA SER A 310 -4.23 23.01 6.66
C SER A 310 -3.07 23.60 7.46
N ILE A 311 -2.36 22.79 8.24
CA ILE A 311 -1.19 23.22 9.00
C ILE A 311 0.00 22.35 8.62
N TYR A 312 1.04 23.00 8.12
CA TYR A 312 2.36 22.42 7.93
C TYR A 312 3.17 22.50 9.21
N ARG A 313 3.73 21.36 9.60
CA ARG A 313 4.52 21.19 10.82
C ARG A 313 5.89 20.67 10.44
N PHE A 314 6.91 21.50 10.64
CA PHE A 314 8.30 21.13 10.37
C PHE A 314 9.09 20.99 11.68
N ILE A 315 9.63 19.80 11.92
CA ILE A 315 10.44 19.48 13.10
C ILE A 315 11.90 19.39 12.65
N PRO A 316 12.81 20.26 13.11
CA PRO A 316 14.18 20.21 12.65
C PRO A 316 14.94 19.01 13.25
N ASP A 317 15.94 18.52 12.52
CA ASP A 317 16.83 17.47 13.02
C ASP A 317 17.70 17.97 14.18
N ASN A 318 18.12 19.24 14.10
CA ASN A 318 18.94 19.92 15.10
C ASN A 318 18.16 21.09 15.75
N PRO A 319 18.53 21.51 16.96
CA PRO A 319 17.92 22.69 17.57
C PRO A 319 18.07 23.95 16.70
N TRP A 320 17.05 24.81 16.71
CA TRP A 320 17.09 26.07 15.98
C TRP A 320 18.17 27.00 16.50
N THR A 321 18.84 27.70 15.60
CA THR A 321 19.75 28.80 15.95
C THR A 321 19.06 30.15 15.71
N THR A 322 19.29 31.13 16.57
CA THR A 322 18.77 32.50 16.39
C THR A 322 19.15 33.07 15.00
N GLY A 323 18.23 33.81 14.41
CA GLY A 323 18.42 34.56 13.16
C GLY A 323 17.30 34.38 12.15
N SER A 324 17.56 34.87 10.93
CA SER A 324 16.58 34.95 9.84
C SER A 324 16.54 33.68 9.00
N TYR A 325 15.32 33.24 8.69
CA TYR A 325 15.02 32.06 7.88
C TYR A 325 14.02 32.41 6.79
N THR A 326 13.94 31.54 5.79
CA THR A 326 12.94 31.62 4.72
C THR A 326 12.16 30.33 4.60
N LEU A 327 10.85 30.46 4.45
CA LEU A 327 9.95 29.45 3.92
C LEU A 327 9.87 29.69 2.41
N SER A 328 10.34 28.75 1.61
CA SER A 328 10.18 28.75 0.16
C SER A 328 9.08 27.79 -0.23
N SER A 329 8.23 28.19 -1.19
CA SER A 329 7.16 27.36 -1.74
C SER A 329 7.15 27.43 -3.25
N GLU A 330 7.28 26.29 -3.91
CA GLU A 330 7.25 26.21 -5.37
C GLU A 330 5.86 26.56 -5.91
N ALA A 331 5.79 27.22 -7.06
CA ALA A 331 4.53 27.61 -7.70
C ALA A 331 3.59 26.45 -8.04
N ARG A 332 4.12 25.22 -8.16
CA ARG A 332 3.33 24.00 -8.42
C ARG A 332 2.52 23.51 -7.21
N LEU A 333 2.76 24.05 -6.00
CA LEU A 333 1.96 23.71 -4.84
C LEU A 333 0.50 24.10 -5.10
N GLU A 334 -0.42 23.21 -4.76
CA GLU A 334 -1.84 23.37 -5.05
C GLU A 334 -2.72 22.99 -3.85
N ASP A 335 -3.97 23.44 -3.90
CA ASP A 335 -5.04 23.03 -3.01
C ASP A 335 -5.68 21.68 -3.42
N LEU A 336 -6.74 21.29 -2.73
CA LEU A 336 -7.48 20.06 -3.03
C LEU A 336 -8.21 20.08 -4.39
N ALA A 337 -8.48 21.26 -4.93
CA ALA A 337 -9.14 21.47 -6.22
C ALA A 337 -8.16 21.58 -7.40
N GLY A 338 -6.84 21.48 -7.13
CA GLY A 338 -5.79 21.64 -8.13
C GLY A 338 -5.50 23.09 -8.51
N ASN A 339 -6.01 24.07 -7.75
CA ASN A 339 -5.63 25.46 -7.92
C ASN A 339 -4.21 25.62 -7.38
N ASN A 340 -3.26 25.95 -8.25
CA ASN A 340 -1.88 26.18 -7.83
C ASN A 340 -1.68 27.63 -7.38
N LEU A 341 -0.48 27.96 -6.88
CA LEU A 341 -0.20 29.29 -6.33
C LEU A 341 -0.33 30.43 -7.36
N GLU A 342 -0.26 30.13 -8.66
CA GLU A 342 -0.34 31.12 -9.73
C GLU A 342 -1.74 31.26 -10.33
N ARG A 343 -2.52 30.17 -10.38
CA ARG A 343 -3.81 30.11 -11.07
C ARG A 343 -4.72 28.99 -10.60
N GLY A 344 -6.02 29.20 -10.80
CA GLY A 344 -7.03 28.16 -10.64
C GLY A 344 -6.86 27.01 -11.65
N PHE A 345 -7.38 25.83 -11.31
CA PHE A 345 -7.35 24.65 -12.16
C PHE A 345 -8.28 24.80 -13.37
N ASP A 346 -9.48 25.30 -13.13
CA ASP A 346 -10.58 25.44 -14.09
C ASP A 346 -10.70 26.88 -14.60
N VAL A 347 -9.65 27.33 -15.29
CA VAL A 347 -9.60 28.64 -15.96
C VAL A 347 -9.19 28.49 -17.42
N ASP A 348 -9.68 29.37 -18.28
CA ASP A 348 -9.26 29.41 -19.69
C ASP A 348 -7.81 29.92 -19.79
N LEU A 349 -6.92 29.04 -20.25
CA LEU A 349 -5.48 29.30 -20.38
C LEU A 349 -5.17 30.45 -21.36
N ARG A 350 -6.12 30.84 -22.22
CA ARG A 350 -5.95 31.94 -23.18
C ARG A 350 -5.97 33.32 -22.52
N GLN A 351 -6.36 33.43 -21.25
CA GLN A 351 -6.53 34.70 -20.55
C GLN A 351 -5.38 35.06 -19.60
N ASN A 352 -4.36 34.20 -19.45
CA ASN A 352 -3.25 34.44 -18.53
C ASN A 352 -2.00 34.97 -19.24
N SER A 353 -1.55 36.17 -18.86
CA SER A 353 -0.42 36.89 -19.48
C SER A 353 0.76 37.16 -18.52
N ALA A 354 0.72 36.64 -17.29
CA ALA A 354 1.78 36.88 -16.30
C ALA A 354 2.99 35.96 -16.53
N ALA A 355 4.19 36.49 -16.30
CA ALA A 355 5.42 35.70 -16.32
C ALA A 355 5.41 34.72 -15.12
N PRO A 356 5.81 33.45 -15.30
CA PRO A 356 5.75 32.44 -14.25
C PRO A 356 6.72 32.79 -13.13
N GLN A 357 6.21 32.90 -11.91
CA GLN A 357 7.02 32.99 -10.70
C GLN A 357 7.42 31.57 -10.33
N ARG A 358 8.72 31.30 -10.13
CA ARG A 358 9.17 29.94 -9.79
C ARG A 358 8.81 29.58 -8.35
N ASP A 359 9.14 30.48 -7.42
CA ASP A 359 8.98 30.25 -5.97
C ASP A 359 8.38 31.47 -5.25
N TYR A 360 7.61 31.21 -4.21
CA TYR A 360 7.09 32.18 -3.25
C TYR A 360 7.89 32.08 -1.95
N VAL A 361 8.46 33.19 -1.49
CA VAL A 361 9.35 33.22 -0.32
C VAL A 361 8.77 34.08 0.80
N ARG A 362 8.69 33.53 2.01
CA ARG A 362 8.27 34.22 3.24
C ARG A 362 9.41 34.18 4.27
N LYS A 363 9.81 35.34 4.78
CA LYS A 363 10.81 35.44 5.86
C LYS A 363 10.17 35.24 7.24
N PHE A 364 10.91 34.65 8.16
CA PHE A 364 10.59 34.58 9.59
C PHE A 364 11.87 34.59 10.42
N GLU A 365 11.76 35.02 11.68
CA GLU A 365 12.89 35.08 12.61
C GLU A 365 12.74 34.01 13.68
N ILE A 366 13.86 33.43 14.10
CA ILE A 366 13.98 32.64 15.32
C ILE A 366 14.72 33.50 16.35
N GLU A 367 14.12 33.66 17.52
CA GLU A 367 14.70 34.39 18.65
C GLU A 367 15.21 33.43 19.74
#